data_AF-A0A812S548-F1
#
_entry.id   AF-A0A812S548-F1
#
_cell.length_a   1.000
_cell.length_b   1.000
_cell.length_c   1.000
_cell.angle_alpha   90.00
_cell.angle_beta   90.00
_cell.angle_gamma   90.00
#
_symmetry.space_group_name_H-M   'P 1'
#
loop_
_entity.id
_entity.type
_entity.pdbx_description
1 polymer ?
#
loop_
_entity_poly.entity_id
_entity_poly.type
_entity_poly.pdbx_seq_one_letter_code
_entity_poly.pdbx_strand_id
1 'polypeptide(L)'
;MRKEHCSVLAEKKALSDETAMHAAIRGIREELRVDISADTEGLVHSPLEDISFAEEMDSASYPGLPAIYETTQIRLNVQSGSSAERAFTHCGLPACKPFETVEMKLEGELRLGWEPAPATALSFQ
;
A
#
# COMPACT_ATOMS: atom_id res chain seq x y z
N MET A 1 -24.14 5.48 36.33
CA MET A 1 -22.73 5.09 36.12
C MET A 1 -22.43 5.14 34.63
N ARG A 2 -21.51 6.01 34.19
CA ARG A 2 -20.94 5.90 32.83
C ARG A 2 -20.01 4.69 32.84
N LYS A 3 -20.20 3.74 31.92
CA LYS A 3 -19.21 2.70 31.68
C LYS A 3 -17.99 3.40 31.10
N GLU A 4 -16.90 3.43 31.85
CA GLU A 4 -15.59 3.77 31.29
C GLU A 4 -15.22 2.62 30.35
N HIS A 5 -15.17 2.92 29.05
CA HIS A 5 -14.64 1.98 28.08
C HIS A 5 -13.12 1.95 28.30
N CYS A 6 -12.62 0.89 28.94
CA CYS A 6 -11.20 0.57 28.93
C CYS A 6 -10.84 0.11 27.50
N SER A 7 -10.69 1.06 26.59
CA SER A 7 -10.19 0.78 25.24
C SER A 7 -8.72 0.37 25.39
N VAL A 8 -8.43 -0.92 25.25
CA VAL A 8 -7.05 -1.38 25.14
C VAL A 8 -6.60 -1.07 23.72
N LEU A 9 -5.89 0.04 23.54
CA LEU A 9 -5.20 0.33 22.28
C LEU A 9 -4.08 -0.69 22.12
N ALA A 10 -4.36 -1.78 21.41
CA ALA A 10 -3.36 -2.76 21.00
C ALA A 10 -3.08 -2.55 19.51
N GLU A 11 -1.88 -2.07 19.19
CA GLU A 11 -1.42 -1.92 17.81
C GLU A 11 -0.96 -3.29 17.27
N LYS A 12 -1.60 -3.76 16.21
CA LYS A 12 -1.14 -4.96 15.49
C LYS A 12 -0.15 -4.53 14.40
N LYS A 13 1.15 -4.58 14.73
CA LYS A 13 2.25 -4.39 13.78
C LYS A 13 3.17 -5.60 13.73
N ALA A 14 3.85 -5.82 12.61
CA ALA A 14 4.98 -6.74 12.61
C ALA A 14 6.08 -6.14 13.50
N LEU A 15 6.80 -6.99 14.25
CA LEU A 15 7.86 -6.52 15.16
C LEU A 15 8.99 -5.79 14.43
N SER A 16 9.15 -6.04 13.12
CA SER A 16 10.11 -5.39 12.23
C SER A 16 9.66 -4.02 11.72
N ASP A 17 8.38 -3.69 11.82
CA ASP A 17 7.82 -2.52 11.16
C ASP A 17 7.79 -1.35 12.14
N GLU A 18 8.84 -0.53 12.13
CA GLU A 18 8.89 0.67 12.99
C GLU A 18 8.04 1.82 12.45
N THR A 19 7.75 1.81 11.15
CA THR A 19 7.02 2.88 10.44
C THR A 19 6.15 2.29 9.32
N ALA A 20 5.18 3.07 8.84
CA ALA A 20 4.39 2.72 7.66
C ALA A 20 5.27 2.47 6.42
N MET A 21 6.41 3.18 6.31
CA MET A 21 7.41 2.96 5.25
C MET A 21 8.06 1.57 5.34
N HIS A 22 8.42 1.12 6.55
CA HIS A 22 8.94 -0.24 6.73
C HIS A 22 7.92 -1.30 6.34
N ALA A 23 6.66 -1.13 6.75
CA ALA A 23 5.58 -2.03 6.39
C ALA A 23 5.34 -2.06 4.86
N ALA A 24 5.37 -0.91 4.19
CA ALA A 24 5.20 -0.81 2.75
C ALA A 24 6.36 -1.47 1.96
N ILE A 25 7.61 -1.22 2.36
CA ILE A 25 8.78 -1.86 1.74
C ILE A 25 8.72 -3.37 1.92
N ARG A 26 8.35 -3.85 3.12
CA ARG A 26 8.17 -5.27 3.38
C ARG A 26 7.08 -5.86 2.47
N GLY A 27 5.93 -5.20 2.37
CA GLY A 27 4.84 -5.61 1.47
C GLY A 27 5.28 -5.67 0.01
N ILE A 28 6.04 -4.68 -0.48
CA ILE A 28 6.60 -4.70 -1.85
C ILE A 28 7.54 -5.88 -2.06
N ARG A 29 8.41 -6.18 -1.09
CA ARG A 29 9.31 -7.34 -1.17
C ARG A 29 8.57 -8.67 -1.17
N GLU A 30 7.57 -8.81 -0.30
CA GLU A 30 6.81 -10.06 -0.13
C GLU A 30 5.88 -10.33 -1.33
N GLU A 31 5.13 -9.31 -1.76
CA GLU A 31 4.09 -9.45 -2.78
C GLU A 31 4.62 -9.29 -4.21
N LEU A 32 5.49 -8.30 -4.44
CA LEU A 32 6.01 -7.99 -5.78
C LEU A 32 7.35 -8.64 -6.05
N ARG A 33 8.01 -9.22 -5.03
CA ARG A 33 9.35 -9.81 -5.12
C ARG A 33 10.41 -8.83 -5.63
N VAL A 34 10.26 -7.55 -5.26
CA VAL A 34 11.15 -6.46 -5.62
C VAL A 34 12.09 -6.17 -4.45
N ASP A 35 13.40 -6.27 -4.68
CA ASP A 35 14.41 -6.00 -3.66
C ASP A 35 14.79 -4.51 -3.62
N ILE A 36 14.10 -3.77 -2.75
CA ILE A 36 14.31 -2.33 -2.51
C ILE A 36 14.40 -2.04 -1.02
N SER A 37 14.92 -0.88 -0.65
CA SER A 37 14.98 -0.31 0.71
C SER A 37 14.53 1.15 0.69
N ALA A 38 14.39 1.77 1.87
CA ALA A 38 14.02 3.19 1.98
C ALA A 38 15.05 4.11 1.33
N ASP A 39 16.32 3.69 1.29
CA ASP A 39 17.44 4.43 0.71
C ASP A 39 17.70 4.08 -0.76
N THR A 40 16.81 3.31 -1.40
CA THR A 40 16.99 2.97 -2.81
C THR A 40 16.94 4.22 -3.66
N GLU A 41 18.00 4.44 -4.43
CA GLU A 41 18.12 5.59 -5.33
C GLU A 41 16.90 5.69 -6.26
N GLY A 42 16.23 6.85 -6.19
CA GLY A 42 15.05 7.17 -6.98
C GLY A 42 13.72 6.66 -6.42
N LEU A 43 13.71 6.02 -5.24
CA LEU A 43 12.49 5.78 -4.49
C LEU A 43 12.21 6.99 -3.59
N VAL A 44 11.16 7.73 -3.89
CA VAL A 44 10.81 8.98 -3.19
C VAL A 44 9.50 8.78 -2.45
N HIS A 45 9.53 8.85 -1.13
CA HIS A 45 8.34 8.94 -0.31
C HIS A 45 7.80 10.38 -0.33
N SER A 46 6.49 10.53 -0.53
CA SER A 46 5.79 11.82 -0.52
C SER A 46 4.84 11.91 0.69
N PRO A 47 5.32 12.25 1.89
CA PRO A 47 4.51 12.20 3.12
C PRO A 47 3.27 13.09 3.10
N LEU A 48 3.28 14.17 2.30
CA LEU A 48 2.14 15.07 2.14
C LEU A 48 0.97 14.44 1.38
N GLU A 49 1.21 13.32 0.68
CA GLU A 49 0.22 12.55 -0.07
C GLU A 49 -0.20 11.27 0.65
N ASP A 50 0.34 11.02 1.85
CA ASP A 50 -0.05 9.88 2.67
C ASP A 50 -1.47 10.09 3.21
N ILE A 51 -2.27 9.03 3.21
CA ILE A 51 -3.65 9.05 3.70
C ILE A 51 -3.77 7.99 4.79
N SER A 52 -4.35 8.36 5.93
CA SER A 52 -4.70 7.39 6.98
C SER A 52 -6.21 7.40 7.20
N PHE A 53 -6.78 6.21 7.37
CA PHE A 53 -8.18 6.05 7.71
C PHE A 53 -8.34 5.00 8.80
N ALA A 54 -9.38 5.15 9.60
CA ALA A 54 -9.68 4.27 10.72
C ALA A 54 -11.03 3.59 10.49
N GLU A 55 -11.08 2.28 10.72
CA GLU A 55 -12.29 1.48 10.63
C GLU A 55 -12.54 0.77 11.96
N GLU A 56 -13.79 0.81 12.43
CA GLU A 56 -14.22 0.03 13.58
C GLU A 56 -14.75 -1.33 13.12
N MET A 57 -14.15 -2.41 13.60
CA MET A 57 -14.57 -3.77 13.30
C MET A 57 -14.18 -4.73 14.43
N ASP A 58 -14.79 -5.91 14.47
CA ASP A 58 -14.44 -6.94 15.45
C ASP A 58 -12.99 -7.41 15.24
N SER A 59 -12.25 -7.55 16.33
CA SER A 59 -10.87 -8.01 16.28
C SER A 59 -10.78 -9.43 15.72
N ALA A 60 -10.05 -9.59 14.61
CA ALA A 60 -9.77 -10.92 14.05
C ALA A 60 -9.00 -11.82 15.02
N SER A 61 -8.17 -11.23 15.89
CA SER A 61 -7.40 -11.97 16.90
C SER A 61 -8.21 -12.27 18.17
N TYR A 62 -9.28 -11.50 18.43
CA TYR A 62 -10.14 -11.63 19.60
C TYR A 62 -11.62 -11.43 19.22
N PRO A 63 -12.29 -12.48 18.68
CA PRO A 63 -13.66 -12.36 18.19
C PRO A 63 -14.63 -11.81 19.24
N GLY A 64 -15.48 -10.86 18.85
CA GLY A 64 -16.46 -10.19 19.72
C GLY A 64 -15.92 -9.04 20.55
N LEU A 65 -14.64 -8.68 20.40
CA LEU A 65 -14.10 -7.42 20.93
C LEU A 65 -14.03 -6.37 19.81
N PRO A 66 -14.66 -5.19 19.99
CA PRO A 66 -14.54 -4.10 19.03
C PRO A 66 -13.10 -3.59 19.01
N ALA A 67 -12.58 -3.36 17.81
CA ALA A 67 -11.25 -2.82 17.57
C ALA A 67 -11.30 -1.70 16.53
N ILE A 68 -10.35 -0.77 16.63
CA ILE A 68 -10.13 0.26 15.63
C ILE A 68 -8.89 -0.12 14.85
N TYR A 69 -9.02 -0.28 13.55
CA TYR A 69 -7.94 -0.56 12.63
C TYR A 69 -7.59 0.74 11.90
N GLU A 70 -6.38 1.25 12.14
CA GLU A 70 -5.84 2.37 11.38
C GLU A 70 -5.01 1.82 10.22
N THR A 71 -5.37 2.22 9.00
CA THR A 71 -4.65 1.88 7.78
C THR A 71 -4.00 3.14 7.22
N THR A 72 -2.68 3.13 7.11
CA THR A 72 -1.90 4.20 6.47
C THR A 72 -1.51 3.76 5.06
N GLN A 73 -1.99 4.50 4.07
CA GLN A 73 -1.56 4.42 2.68
C GLN A 73 -0.44 5.45 2.48
N ILE A 74 0.74 4.99 2.06
CA ILE A 74 1.85 5.88 1.76
C ILE A 74 2.06 6.04 0.25
N ARG A 75 2.52 7.21 -0.17
CA ARG A 75 2.86 7.46 -1.57
C ARG A 75 4.34 7.25 -1.84
N LEU A 76 4.67 6.26 -2.67
CA LEU A 76 6.01 6.05 -3.19
C LEU A 76 6.06 6.37 -4.68
N ASN A 77 6.95 7.28 -5.05
CA ASN A 77 7.22 7.66 -6.43
C ASN A 77 8.56 7.05 -6.88
N VAL A 78 8.59 6.54 -8.11
CA VAL A 78 9.78 5.97 -8.72
C VAL A 78 10.30 6.94 -9.79
N GLN A 79 11.52 7.44 -9.60
CA GLN A 79 12.16 8.35 -10.54
C GLN A 79 12.67 7.61 -11.77
N SER A 80 12.45 8.15 -12.96
CA SER A 80 12.93 7.54 -14.21
C SER A 80 14.46 7.57 -14.32
N GLY A 81 15.05 6.51 -14.88
CA GLY A 81 16.50 6.28 -14.98
C GLY A 81 17.16 5.77 -13.70
N SER A 82 16.41 5.63 -12.60
CA SER A 82 16.96 5.31 -11.29
C SER A 82 17.15 3.81 -11.03
N SER A 83 17.83 3.48 -9.92
CA SER A 83 17.90 2.11 -9.42
C SER A 83 16.53 1.56 -9.05
N ALA A 84 15.64 2.39 -8.49
CA ALA A 84 14.26 2.00 -8.21
C ALA A 84 13.51 1.60 -9.49
N GLU A 85 13.59 2.38 -10.57
CA GLU A 85 12.93 2.03 -11.85
C GLU A 85 13.40 0.67 -12.39
N ARG A 86 14.70 0.38 -12.28
CA ARG A 86 15.24 -0.94 -12.66
C ARG A 86 14.68 -2.06 -11.79
N ALA A 87 14.57 -1.85 -10.48
CA ALA A 87 14.00 -2.83 -9.55
C ALA A 87 12.53 -3.14 -9.87
N PHE A 88 11.76 -2.15 -10.33
CA PHE A 88 10.37 -2.30 -10.71
C PHE A 88 10.14 -2.62 -12.20
N THR A 89 11.18 -2.92 -12.99
CA THR A 89 11.05 -3.14 -14.44
C THR A 89 10.12 -4.30 -14.82
N HIS A 90 9.94 -5.27 -13.91
CA HIS A 90 9.02 -6.40 -14.10
C HIS A 90 7.68 -6.24 -13.37
N CYS A 91 7.43 -5.06 -12.79
CA CYS A 91 6.23 -4.73 -12.05
C CYS A 91 5.39 -3.70 -12.82
N GLY A 92 4.08 -3.77 -12.68
CA GLY A 92 3.15 -2.85 -13.35
C GLY A 92 2.69 -3.35 -14.72
N LEU A 93 2.28 -2.40 -15.57
CA LEU A 93 1.71 -2.69 -16.89
C LEU A 93 2.74 -3.42 -17.78
N PRO A 94 2.39 -4.57 -18.39
CA PRO A 94 3.26 -5.25 -19.35
C PRO A 94 3.72 -4.28 -20.45
N ALA A 95 5.03 -4.00 -20.51
CA ALA A 95 5.64 -3.05 -21.44
C ALA A 95 5.07 -1.62 -21.39
N CYS A 96 4.52 -1.19 -20.24
CA CYS A 96 3.83 0.10 -20.09
C CYS A 96 2.69 0.30 -21.09
N LYS A 97 2.07 -0.80 -21.54
CA LYS A 97 0.94 -0.77 -22.49
C LYS A 97 -0.36 -1.04 -21.76
N PRO A 98 -1.47 -0.47 -22.25
CA PRO A 98 -2.78 -0.86 -21.78
C PRO A 98 -3.00 -2.37 -21.94
N PHE A 99 -3.61 -3.00 -20.95
CA PHE A 99 -3.98 -4.41 -21.00
C PHE A 99 -5.28 -4.67 -20.24
N GLU A 100 -5.89 -5.81 -20.50
CA GLU A 100 -7.12 -6.23 -19.81
C GLU A 100 -6.83 -7.40 -18.88
N THR A 101 -7.45 -7.40 -17.70
CA THR A 101 -7.53 -8.57 -16.83
C THR A 101 -8.98 -9.00 -16.65
N VAL A 102 -9.18 -10.30 -16.44
CA VAL A 102 -10.47 -10.85 -16.03
C VAL A 102 -10.35 -11.31 -14.58
N GLU A 103 -11.18 -10.78 -13.71
CA GLU A 103 -11.30 -11.19 -12.32
C GLU A 103 -12.60 -11.99 -12.15
N MET A 104 -12.51 -13.17 -11.54
CA MET A 104 -13.68 -14.00 -11.22
C MET A 104 -14.27 -13.56 -9.88
N LYS A 105 -15.48 -13.01 -9.89
CA LYS A 105 -16.25 -12.68 -8.66
C LYS A 105 -17.40 -13.66 -8.47
N LEU A 106 -17.97 -13.67 -7.26
CA LEU A 106 -19.17 -14.45 -6.95
C LEU A 106 -20.35 -14.14 -7.89
N GLU A 107 -20.41 -12.93 -8.43
CA GLU A 107 -21.49 -12.42 -9.30
C GLU A 107 -21.21 -12.63 -10.81
N GLY A 108 -20.02 -13.11 -11.19
CA GLY A 108 -19.61 -13.32 -12.57
C GLY A 108 -18.21 -12.80 -12.91
N GLU A 109 -17.92 -12.68 -14.20
CA GLU A 109 -16.65 -12.17 -14.72
C GLU A 109 -16.61 -10.63 -14.71
N LEU A 110 -15.59 -10.05 -14.09
CA LEU A 110 -15.29 -8.62 -14.15
C LEU A 110 -14.08 -8.39 -15.07
N ARG A 111 -14.29 -7.62 -16.15
CA ARG A 111 -13.21 -7.17 -17.04
C ARG A 111 -12.70 -5.81 -16.58
N LEU A 112 -11.38 -5.71 -16.38
CA LEU A 112 -10.70 -4.50 -15.94
C LEU A 112 -9.71 -4.08 -17.00
N GLY A 113 -9.84 -2.82 -17.47
CA GLY A 113 -8.85 -2.19 -18.34
C GLY A 113 -7.83 -1.44 -17.49
N TRP A 114 -6.55 -1.68 -17.78
CA TRP A 114 -5.44 -1.01 -17.11
C TRP A 114 -4.75 -0.10 -18.12
N GLU A 115 -4.52 1.15 -17.75
CA GLU A 115 -3.84 2.13 -18.59
C GLU A 115 -2.69 2.79 -17.82
N PRO A 116 -1.62 3.25 -18.51
CA PRO A 116 -0.61 4.10 -17.89
C PRO A 116 -1.26 5.32 -17.26
N ALA A 117 -0.93 5.61 -16.01
CA ALA A 117 -1.34 6.87 -15.40
C ALA A 117 -0.84 8.04 -16.28
N PRO A 118 -1.68 9.06 -16.55
CA PRO A 118 -1.28 10.17 -17.42
C PRO A 118 -0.05 10.88 -16.85
N ALA A 119 0.95 11.12 -17.71
CA ALA A 119 2.23 11.75 -17.34
C ALA A 119 2.08 13.16 -16.72
N THR A 120 0.93 13.80 -16.90
CA THR A 120 0.61 15.13 -16.36
C THR A 120 0.46 15.19 -14.84
N ALA A 121 0.42 14.05 -14.13
CA ALA A 121 0.40 14.02 -12.67
C ALA A 121 1.77 14.29 -12.01
N LEU A 122 2.85 14.45 -12.78
CA LEU A 122 4.22 14.70 -12.27
C LEU A 122 4.77 16.09 -12.63
N SER A 123 3.87 17.08 -12.76
CA SER A 123 4.27 18.48 -12.88
C SER A 123 4.60 19.02 -11.49
N PHE A 124 5.81 18.79 -11.00
CA PHE A 124 6.32 19.49 -9.82
C PHE A 124 6.57 20.95 -10.18
N GLN A 125 5.82 21.87 -9.56
CA GLN A 125 6.23 23.27 -9.39
C GLN A 125 7.17 23.39 -8.21
#